data_AF-A0A4Q3RM72-F1
#
_entry.id   AF-A0A4Q3RM72-F1
#
_cell.length_a   1.000
_cell.length_b   1.000
_cell.length_c   1.000
_cell.angle_alpha   90.00
_cell.angle_beta   90.00
_cell.angle_gamma   90.00
#
_symmetry.space_group_name_H-M   'P 1'
#
loop_
_entity.id
_entity.type
_entity.pdbx_description
1 polymer ?
#
loop_
_entity_poly.entity_id
_entity_poly.type
_entity_poly.pdbx_seq_one_letter_code
_entity_poly.pdbx_strand_id
1 'polypeptide(L)'
;MLLSEILLVAAVYGTLWLYRRSFARKKYALYFGVGTAAWIVYLCGRTMFQFYYLQKEPAFRGNSFADIFFNNITVVIVYFLFITACKYFKDGYISQQFESERKQEQLMAEVNNLKSQIAPHFLFNTLNNLYGLAVDKSDKLPGLMLRLSDLLRHSLYDTQPAQVSLRNEINVLKSYIELERIRLEDDLELTFEDHIPAGSDQQLAPLLLIVFIENAFKHSKFITSG
;
A
#
# COMPACT_ATOMS: atom_id res chain seq x y z
N MET A 1 44.10 23.99 -13.42
CA MET A 1 43.42 22.69 -13.57
C MET A 1 42.62 22.32 -12.31
N LEU A 2 43.20 22.30 -11.10
CA LEU A 2 42.47 21.91 -9.88
C LEU A 2 41.28 22.81 -9.49
N LEU A 3 41.37 24.13 -9.70
CA LEU A 3 40.31 25.08 -9.31
C LEU A 3 38.99 24.86 -10.09
N SER A 4 39.08 24.58 -11.39
CA SER A 4 37.90 24.34 -12.23
C SER A 4 37.19 23.03 -11.88
N GLU A 5 37.94 22.01 -11.47
CA GLU A 5 37.37 20.73 -11.00
C GLU A 5 36.64 20.90 -9.66
N ILE A 6 37.19 21.70 -8.74
CA ILE A 6 36.51 22.00 -7.46
C ILE A 6 35.19 22.73 -7.71
N LEU A 7 35.18 23.70 -8.63
CA LEU A 7 33.96 24.43 -8.99
C LEU A 7 32.92 23.52 -9.67
N LEU A 8 33.36 22.56 -10.50
CA LEU A 8 32.47 21.56 -11.10
C LEU A 8 31.81 20.70 -10.03
N VAL A 9 32.60 20.17 -9.10
CA VAL A 9 32.09 19.36 -7.98
C VAL A 9 31.09 20.17 -7.15
N ALA A 10 31.40 21.43 -6.83
CA ALA A 10 30.50 22.31 -6.11
C ALA A 10 29.17 22.54 -6.87
N ALA A 11 29.22 22.76 -8.19
CA ALA A 11 28.03 22.93 -9.02
C ALA A 11 27.16 21.66 -9.08
N VAL A 12 27.78 20.48 -9.18
CA VAL A 12 27.09 19.19 -9.16
C VAL A 12 26.42 18.94 -7.82
N TYR A 13 27.16 19.05 -6.71
CA TYR A 13 26.60 18.85 -5.36
C TYR A 13 25.52 19.89 -5.03
N GLY A 14 25.73 21.15 -5.43
CA GLY A 14 24.73 22.20 -5.30
C GLY A 14 23.44 21.88 -6.05
N THR A 15 23.56 21.37 -7.28
CA THR A 15 22.40 20.94 -8.09
C THR A 15 21.67 19.78 -7.42
N LEU A 16 22.38 18.77 -6.92
CA LEU A 16 21.78 17.62 -6.23
C LEU A 16 21.09 18.03 -4.92
N TRP A 17 21.69 18.94 -4.15
CA TRP A 17 21.11 19.49 -2.93
C TRP A 17 19.85 20.31 -3.22
N LEU A 18 19.92 21.19 -4.23
CA LEU A 18 18.81 22.03 -4.66
C LEU A 18 17.66 21.20 -5.23
N TYR A 19 17.98 20.13 -5.98
CA TYR A 19 17.02 19.15 -6.47
C TYR A 19 16.28 18.53 -5.28
N ARG A 20 16.99 17.94 -4.32
CA ARG A 20 16.38 17.33 -3.13
C ARG A 20 15.45 18.29 -2.38
N ARG A 21 15.85 19.55 -2.21
CA ARG A 21 15.06 20.54 -1.44
C ARG A 21 13.87 21.11 -2.21
N SER A 22 14.03 21.38 -3.51
CA SER A 22 13.04 22.09 -4.32
C SER A 22 12.00 21.14 -4.91
N PHE A 23 12.42 19.95 -5.36
CA PHE A 23 11.51 18.93 -5.91
C PHE A 23 10.58 18.37 -4.82
N ALA A 24 11.09 18.15 -3.60
CA ALA A 24 10.28 17.73 -2.45
C ALA A 24 9.15 18.71 -2.10
N ARG A 25 9.30 20.00 -2.42
CA ARG A 25 8.28 21.04 -2.19
C ARG A 25 7.51 21.43 -3.45
N LYS A 26 7.64 20.66 -4.55
CA LYS A 26 7.08 20.97 -5.88
C LYS A 26 7.46 22.37 -6.41
N LYS A 27 8.55 22.96 -5.92
CA LYS A 27 9.02 24.30 -6.32
C LYS A 27 9.99 24.21 -7.50
N TYR A 28 9.51 23.74 -8.65
CA TYR A 28 10.35 23.53 -9.84
C TYR A 28 10.99 24.82 -10.36
N ALA A 29 10.26 25.95 -10.30
CA ALA A 29 10.79 27.26 -10.71
C ALA A 29 12.04 27.68 -9.92
N LEU A 30 12.09 27.38 -8.62
CA LEU A 30 13.25 27.66 -7.77
C LEU A 30 14.45 26.80 -8.18
N TYR A 31 14.22 25.52 -8.48
CA TYR A 31 15.26 24.60 -8.93
C TYR A 31 15.89 25.07 -10.25
N PHE A 32 15.06 25.33 -11.26
CA PHE A 32 15.55 25.76 -12.55
C PHE A 32 16.19 27.15 -12.46
N GLY A 33 15.62 28.11 -11.72
CA GLY A 33 16.19 29.45 -11.60
C GLY A 33 17.54 29.48 -10.89
N VAL A 34 17.63 28.92 -9.67
CA VAL A 34 18.88 28.94 -8.89
C VAL A 34 19.91 27.97 -9.48
N GLY A 35 19.47 26.81 -10.00
CA GLY A 35 20.34 25.85 -10.65
C GLY A 35 20.98 26.42 -11.91
N THR A 36 20.19 27.00 -12.82
CA THR A 36 20.75 27.62 -14.04
C THR A 36 21.70 28.76 -13.73
N ALA A 37 21.39 29.61 -12.73
CA ALA A 37 22.29 30.66 -12.29
C ALA A 37 23.65 30.10 -11.80
N ALA A 38 23.64 29.04 -10.99
CA ALA A 38 24.88 28.41 -10.52
C ALA A 38 25.72 27.82 -11.67
N TRP A 39 25.08 27.19 -12.66
CA TRP A 39 25.76 26.66 -13.85
C TRP A 39 26.29 27.76 -14.77
N ILE A 40 25.62 28.92 -14.87
CA ILE A 40 26.11 30.09 -15.60
C ILE A 40 27.37 30.66 -14.92
N VAL A 41 27.37 30.79 -13.60
CA VAL A 41 28.56 31.26 -12.84
C VAL A 41 29.74 30.32 -13.06
N TYR A 42 29.51 29.00 -13.02
CA TYR A 42 30.53 28.01 -13.33
C TYR A 42 31.04 28.12 -14.78
N LEU A 43 30.14 28.27 -15.76
CA LEU A 43 30.49 28.45 -17.17
C LEU A 43 31.37 29.68 -17.40
N CYS A 44 31.00 30.83 -16.83
CA CYS A 44 31.80 32.06 -16.93
C CYS A 44 33.17 31.91 -16.27
N GLY A 45 33.23 31.34 -15.06
CA GLY A 45 34.50 31.12 -14.36
C GLY A 45 35.43 30.16 -15.10
N ARG A 46 34.88 29.07 -15.63
CA ARG A 46 35.63 28.07 -16.41
C ARG A 46 36.15 28.64 -17.73
N THR A 47 35.32 29.37 -18.48
CA THR A 47 35.72 29.96 -19.77
C THR A 47 36.79 31.05 -19.58
N MET A 48 36.63 31.91 -18.57
CA MET A 48 37.63 32.94 -18.24
C MET A 48 38.97 32.32 -17.81
N PHE A 49 38.94 31.29 -16.96
CA PHE A 49 40.16 30.60 -16.52
C PHE A 49 40.87 29.87 -17.68
N GLN A 50 40.10 29.16 -18.52
CA GLN A 50 40.65 28.43 -19.66
C GLN A 50 41.24 29.37 -20.72
N PHE A 51 40.56 30.50 -21.01
CA PHE A 51 41.07 31.51 -21.92
C PHE A 51 42.40 32.11 -21.43
N TYR A 52 42.47 32.51 -20.16
CA TYR A 52 43.69 33.02 -19.55
C TYR A 52 44.87 32.04 -19.64
N TYR A 53 44.61 30.74 -19.42
CA TYR A 53 45.64 29.71 -19.48
C TYR A 53 46.10 29.42 -20.92
N LEU A 54 45.16 29.27 -21.86
CA LEU A 54 45.47 28.99 -23.27
C LEU A 54 46.26 30.10 -23.95
N GLN A 55 46.09 31.35 -23.53
CA GLN A 55 46.84 32.48 -24.11
C GLN A 55 48.32 32.51 -23.66
N LYS A 56 48.66 31.83 -22.56
CA LYS A 56 50.07 31.65 -22.15
C LYS A 56 50.79 30.62 -23.02
N GLU A 57 50.08 29.61 -23.49
CA GLU A 57 50.62 28.53 -24.33
C GLU A 57 50.78 28.96 -25.80
N PRO A 58 51.99 28.98 -26.36
CA PRO A 58 52.23 29.48 -27.72
C PRO A 58 51.48 28.67 -28.80
N ALA A 59 51.21 27.39 -28.55
CA ALA A 59 50.45 26.52 -29.47
C ALA A 59 48.96 26.88 -29.58
N PHE A 60 48.40 27.61 -28.61
CA PHE A 60 46.94 27.85 -28.50
C PHE A 60 46.53 29.32 -28.47
N ARG A 61 47.48 30.25 -28.67
CA ARG A 61 47.24 31.71 -28.67
C ARG A 61 46.25 32.23 -29.72
N GLY A 62 45.89 31.43 -30.72
CA GLY A 62 44.95 31.80 -31.78
C GLY A 62 43.48 31.49 -31.49
N ASN A 63 43.16 30.78 -30.41
CA ASN A 63 41.77 30.42 -30.11
C ASN A 63 40.98 31.64 -29.64
N SER A 64 39.83 31.89 -30.26
CA SER A 64 38.95 32.98 -29.87
C SER A 64 38.26 32.66 -28.54
N PHE A 65 37.94 33.68 -27.76
CA PHE A 65 37.12 33.51 -26.54
C PHE A 65 35.78 32.82 -26.85
N ALA A 66 35.17 33.16 -27.99
CA ALA A 66 33.92 32.56 -28.46
C ALA A 66 34.03 31.04 -28.65
N ASP A 67 35.11 30.54 -29.25
CA ASP A 67 35.31 29.10 -29.52
C ASP A 67 35.39 28.31 -28.21
N ILE A 68 36.15 28.85 -27.25
CA ILE A 68 36.27 28.27 -25.90
C ILE A 68 34.92 28.31 -25.18
N PHE A 69 34.17 29.41 -25.30
CA PHE A 69 32.84 29.54 -24.71
C PHE A 69 31.85 28.51 -25.27
N PHE A 70 31.78 28.36 -26.59
CA PHE A 70 30.88 27.40 -27.26
C PHE A 70 31.23 25.93 -26.95
N ASN A 71 32.50 25.61 -26.78
CA ASN A 71 32.90 24.28 -26.32
C ASN A 71 32.42 24.02 -24.87
N ASN A 72 32.66 24.98 -23.97
CA ASN A 72 32.31 24.82 -22.56
C ASN A 72 30.80 24.81 -22.30
N ILE A 73 30.02 25.60 -23.03
CA ILE A 73 28.55 25.60 -22.86
C ILE A 73 27.96 24.25 -23.26
N THR A 74 28.48 23.62 -24.31
CA THR A 74 28.06 22.27 -24.74
C THR A 74 28.30 21.26 -23.63
N VAL A 75 29.49 21.28 -23.03
CA VAL A 75 29.85 20.38 -21.92
C VAL A 75 28.96 20.62 -20.70
N VAL A 76 28.74 21.87 -20.31
CA VAL A 76 27.88 22.25 -19.18
C VAL A 76 26.44 21.79 -19.36
N ILE A 77 25.87 22.01 -20.54
CA ILE A 77 24.49 21.59 -20.85
C ILE A 77 24.37 20.05 -20.75
N VAL A 78 25.32 19.31 -21.32
CA VAL A 78 25.32 17.85 -21.26
C VAL A 78 25.37 17.36 -19.81
N TYR A 79 26.26 17.90 -18.97
CA TYR A 79 26.32 17.53 -17.55
C TYR A 79 25.03 17.85 -16.79
N PHE A 80 24.49 19.06 -16.97
CA PHE A 80 23.28 19.49 -16.27
C PHE A 80 22.07 18.60 -16.65
N LEU A 81 21.90 18.33 -17.95
CA LEU A 81 20.83 17.46 -18.45
C LEU A 81 21.01 16.02 -17.97
N PHE A 82 22.24 15.49 -18.03
CA PHE A 82 22.52 14.12 -17.59
C PHE A 82 22.22 13.91 -16.10
N ILE A 83 22.70 14.81 -15.24
CA ILE A 83 22.45 14.74 -13.79
C ILE A 83 20.95 14.82 -13.48
N THR A 84 20.25 15.77 -14.12
CA THR A 84 18.81 15.95 -13.92
C THR A 84 18.02 14.75 -14.40
N ALA A 85 18.36 14.20 -15.57
CA ALA A 85 17.73 13.01 -16.13
C ALA A 85 17.92 11.78 -15.24
N CYS A 86 19.16 11.47 -14.84
CA CYS A 86 19.45 10.34 -13.94
C CYS A 86 18.67 10.44 -12.63
N LYS A 87 18.56 11.65 -12.07
CA LYS A 87 17.79 11.89 -10.84
C LYS A 87 16.30 11.69 -11.05
N TYR A 88 15.74 12.24 -12.12
CA TYR A 88 14.33 12.09 -12.46
C TYR A 88 13.94 10.62 -12.67
N PHE A 89 14.76 9.85 -13.41
CA PHE A 89 14.51 8.42 -13.61
C PHE A 89 14.61 7.63 -12.30
N LYS A 90 15.62 7.90 -11.46
CA LYS A 90 15.77 7.23 -10.16
C LYS A 90 14.58 7.50 -9.25
N ASP A 91 14.17 8.76 -9.13
CA ASP A 91 13.05 9.14 -8.27
C ASP A 91 11.72 8.58 -8.80
N GLY A 92 11.53 8.52 -10.13
CA GLY A 92 10.39 7.86 -10.75
C GLY A 92 10.31 6.36 -10.44
N TYR A 93 11.44 5.65 -10.54
CA TYR A 93 11.52 4.22 -10.21
C TYR A 93 11.23 3.95 -8.73
N ILE A 94 11.85 4.74 -7.85
CA ILE A 94 11.64 4.63 -6.39
C ILE A 94 10.18 4.93 -6.03
N SER A 95 9.58 5.96 -6.63
CA SER A 95 8.18 6.31 -6.39
C SER A 95 7.22 5.19 -6.79
N GLN A 96 7.48 4.51 -7.90
CA GLN A 96 6.67 3.36 -8.32
C GLN A 96 6.76 2.17 -7.35
N GLN A 97 7.95 1.88 -6.83
CA GLN A 97 8.12 0.82 -5.82
C GLN A 97 7.34 1.15 -4.54
N PHE A 98 7.48 2.38 -4.02
CA PHE A 98 6.72 2.81 -2.85
C PHE A 98 5.21 2.75 -3.05
N GLU A 99 4.70 3.11 -4.25
CA GLU A 99 3.27 2.97 -4.54
C GLU A 99 2.82 1.51 -4.54
N SER A 100 3.62 0.60 -5.09
CA SER A 100 3.33 -0.84 -5.09
C SER A 100 3.31 -1.41 -3.68
N GLU A 101 4.31 -1.07 -2.86
CA GLU A 101 4.39 -1.49 -1.46
C GLU A 101 3.19 -0.99 -0.65
N ARG A 102 2.82 0.30 -0.79
CA ARG A 102 1.65 0.87 -0.11
C ARG A 102 0.35 0.18 -0.51
N LYS A 103 0.18 -0.18 -1.80
CA LYS A 103 -0.98 -0.96 -2.26
C LYS A 103 -1.01 -2.34 -1.62
N GLN A 104 0.14 -3.02 -1.54
CA GLN A 104 0.22 -4.32 -0.89
C GLN A 104 -0.11 -4.25 0.59
N GLU A 105 0.42 -3.26 1.31
CA GLU A 105 0.08 -3.02 2.72
C GLU A 105 -1.41 -2.74 2.92
N GLN A 106 -2.03 -1.94 2.05
CA GLN A 106 -3.46 -1.67 2.07
C GLN A 106 -4.29 -2.94 1.86
N LEU A 107 -3.95 -3.74 0.86
CA LEU A 107 -4.62 -5.01 0.58
C LEU A 107 -4.47 -5.99 1.76
N MET A 108 -3.28 -6.07 2.36
CA MET A 108 -3.06 -6.89 3.56
C MET A 108 -3.89 -6.40 4.75
N ALA A 109 -3.99 -5.09 4.95
CA ALA A 109 -4.82 -4.50 6.00
C ALA A 109 -6.31 -4.78 5.77
N GLU A 110 -6.79 -4.69 4.53
CA GLU A 110 -8.17 -5.02 4.14
C GLU A 110 -8.46 -6.51 4.35
N VAL A 111 -7.58 -7.40 3.91
CA VAL A 111 -7.69 -8.85 4.16
C VAL A 111 -7.69 -9.14 5.66
N ASN A 112 -6.83 -8.50 6.45
CA ASN A 112 -6.80 -8.69 7.90
C ASN A 112 -8.07 -8.14 8.58
N ASN A 113 -8.60 -7.02 8.08
CA ASN A 113 -9.88 -6.48 8.55
C ASN A 113 -11.01 -7.48 8.27
N LEU A 114 -11.11 -7.99 7.04
CA LEU A 114 -12.08 -9.02 6.64
C LEU A 114 -11.93 -10.28 7.49
N LYS A 115 -10.71 -10.76 7.73
CA LYS A 115 -10.44 -11.91 8.62
C LYS A 115 -10.85 -11.65 10.07
N SER A 116 -10.69 -10.41 10.55
CA SER A 116 -11.07 -10.04 11.92
C SER A 116 -12.59 -9.97 12.13
N GLN A 117 -13.38 -9.91 11.05
CA GLN A 117 -14.85 -9.95 11.13
C GLN A 117 -15.38 -11.32 11.55
N ILE A 118 -14.57 -12.40 11.49
CA ILE A 118 -14.81 -13.59 12.30
C ILE A 118 -14.04 -13.45 13.61
N ALA A 119 -14.76 -13.33 14.72
CA ALA A 119 -14.15 -13.27 16.05
C ALA A 119 -13.24 -14.49 16.28
N PRO A 120 -11.92 -14.35 16.45
CA PRO A 120 -11.02 -15.47 16.71
C PRO A 120 -11.46 -16.30 17.92
N HIS A 121 -12.08 -15.64 18.89
CA HIS A 121 -12.70 -16.26 20.06
C HIS A 121 -13.85 -17.22 19.69
N PHE A 122 -14.70 -16.86 18.73
CA PHE A 122 -15.75 -17.76 18.24
C PHE A 122 -15.14 -19.05 17.66
N LEU A 123 -14.05 -18.91 16.90
CA LEU A 123 -13.37 -20.05 16.30
C LEU A 123 -12.77 -20.98 17.36
N PHE A 124 -12.06 -20.41 18.35
CA PHE A 124 -11.48 -21.17 19.46
C PHE A 124 -12.56 -21.88 20.29
N ASN A 125 -13.67 -21.22 20.59
CA ASN A 125 -14.76 -21.84 21.35
C ASN A 125 -15.44 -22.96 20.57
N THR A 126 -15.63 -22.79 19.27
CA THR A 126 -16.22 -23.83 18.42
C THR A 126 -15.32 -25.06 18.34
N LEU A 127 -13.99 -24.87 18.25
CA LEU A 127 -13.02 -25.96 18.30
C LEU A 127 -13.01 -26.68 19.65
N ASN A 128 -13.13 -25.95 20.76
CA ASN A 128 -13.23 -26.55 22.10
C ASN A 128 -14.50 -27.40 22.26
N ASN A 129 -15.64 -26.93 21.75
CA ASN A 129 -16.87 -27.72 21.75
C ASN A 129 -16.78 -28.97 20.87
N LEU A 130 -16.17 -28.85 19.69
CA LEU A 130 -15.86 -30.01 18.85
C LEU A 130 -14.98 -31.02 19.59
N TYR A 131 -14.00 -30.55 20.36
CA TYR A 131 -13.17 -31.41 21.19
C TYR A 131 -14.01 -32.13 22.27
N GLY A 132 -14.89 -31.42 22.98
CA GLY A 132 -15.82 -32.02 23.95
C GLY A 132 -16.69 -33.11 23.31
N LEU A 133 -17.34 -32.79 22.19
CA LEU A 133 -18.17 -33.74 21.44
C LEU A 133 -17.38 -34.96 20.92
N ALA A 134 -16.10 -34.77 20.59
CA ALA A 134 -15.21 -35.86 20.18
C ALA A 134 -14.83 -36.77 21.34
N VAL A 135 -14.56 -36.19 22.53
CA VAL A 135 -14.33 -36.95 23.76
C VAL A 135 -15.58 -37.75 24.13
N ASP A 136 -16.76 -37.14 24.00
CA ASP A 136 -18.05 -37.75 24.32
C ASP A 136 -18.58 -38.72 23.24
N LYS A 137 -17.85 -38.87 22.12
CA LYS A 137 -18.25 -39.69 20.96
C LYS A 137 -19.66 -39.36 20.47
N SER A 138 -20.00 -38.07 20.45
CA SER A 138 -21.32 -37.61 20.04
C SER A 138 -21.55 -37.82 18.54
N ASP A 139 -22.71 -38.37 18.19
CA ASP A 139 -23.17 -38.49 16.80
C ASP A 139 -23.34 -37.13 16.10
N LYS A 140 -23.35 -36.02 16.85
CA LYS A 140 -23.47 -34.65 16.32
C LYS A 140 -22.15 -34.12 15.75
N LEU A 141 -21.00 -34.72 16.10
CA LEU A 141 -19.66 -34.24 15.77
C LEU A 141 -19.42 -34.08 14.25
N PRO A 142 -19.73 -35.07 13.37
CA PRO A 142 -19.43 -34.96 11.94
C PRO A 142 -20.19 -33.81 11.26
N GLY A 143 -21.45 -33.60 11.65
CA GLY A 143 -22.28 -32.53 11.11
C GLY A 143 -21.79 -31.13 11.52
N LEU A 144 -21.30 -30.98 12.76
CA LEU A 144 -20.69 -29.75 13.24
C LEU A 144 -19.39 -29.42 12.50
N MET A 145 -18.52 -30.41 12.29
CA MET A 145 -17.26 -30.19 11.58
C MET A 145 -17.51 -29.71 10.15
N LEU A 146 -18.52 -30.28 9.47
CA LEU A 146 -18.91 -29.85 8.13
C LEU A 146 -19.35 -28.38 8.12
N ARG A 147 -20.22 -27.98 9.05
CA ARG A 147 -20.74 -26.60 9.16
C ARG A 147 -19.65 -25.58 9.48
N LEU A 148 -18.71 -25.92 10.38
CA LEU A 148 -17.56 -25.05 10.67
C LEU A 148 -16.66 -24.89 9.42
N SER A 149 -16.42 -25.99 8.69
CA SER A 149 -15.68 -25.96 7.43
C SER A 149 -16.37 -25.07 6.38
N ASP A 150 -17.70 -25.14 6.27
CA ASP A 150 -18.46 -24.31 5.33
C ASP A 150 -18.43 -22.83 5.69
N LEU A 151 -18.49 -22.50 6.98
CA LEU A 151 -18.40 -21.12 7.48
C LEU A 151 -17.00 -20.52 7.24
N LEU A 152 -15.94 -21.29 7.53
CA LEU A 152 -14.56 -20.92 7.22
C LEU A 152 -14.33 -20.75 5.73
N ARG A 153 -14.88 -21.65 4.89
CA ARG A 153 -14.78 -21.55 3.44
C ARG A 153 -15.44 -20.27 2.93
N HIS A 154 -16.66 -19.97 3.38
CA HIS A 154 -17.37 -18.74 2.99
C HIS A 154 -16.59 -17.49 3.40
N SER A 155 -16.05 -17.47 4.62
CA SER A 155 -15.28 -16.32 5.11
C SER A 155 -13.96 -16.10 4.38
N LEU A 156 -13.32 -17.15 3.86
CA LEU A 156 -12.01 -17.09 3.20
C LEU A 156 -12.10 -16.92 1.68
N TYR A 157 -13.15 -17.46 1.04
CA TYR A 157 -13.26 -17.52 -0.42
C TYR A 157 -14.47 -16.75 -0.97
N ASP A 158 -15.62 -16.79 -0.30
CA ASP A 158 -16.84 -16.12 -0.78
C ASP A 158 -16.94 -14.64 -0.33
N THR A 159 -15.94 -14.14 0.39
CA THR A 159 -15.73 -12.70 0.67
C THR A 159 -14.89 -11.98 -0.40
N GLN A 160 -14.36 -12.71 -1.40
CA GLN A 160 -13.60 -12.12 -2.51
C GLN A 160 -14.41 -11.25 -3.49
N PRO A 161 -15.68 -11.54 -3.82
CA PRO A 161 -16.49 -10.63 -4.61
C PRO A 161 -17.01 -9.45 -3.77
N ALA A 162 -17.11 -8.27 -4.39
CA ALA A 162 -17.61 -7.05 -3.75
C ALA A 162 -19.05 -7.19 -3.22
N GLN A 163 -19.81 -8.16 -3.74
CA GLN A 163 -21.17 -8.47 -3.31
C GLN A 163 -21.44 -9.98 -3.36
N VAL A 164 -22.29 -10.46 -2.45
CA VAL A 164 -22.82 -11.82 -2.39
C VAL A 164 -24.35 -11.81 -2.39
N SER A 165 -24.96 -12.91 -2.83
CA SER A 165 -26.42 -13.04 -2.83
C SER A 165 -26.96 -13.10 -1.40
N LEU A 166 -28.15 -12.53 -1.18
CA LEU A 166 -28.86 -12.60 0.10
C LEU A 166 -29.03 -14.04 0.57
N ARG A 167 -29.28 -14.96 -0.36
CA ARG A 167 -29.44 -16.38 -0.06
C ARG A 167 -28.15 -17.00 0.49
N ASN A 168 -26.99 -16.63 -0.04
CA ASN A 168 -25.71 -17.10 0.50
C ASN A 168 -25.47 -16.55 1.90
N GLU A 169 -25.75 -15.27 2.13
CA GLU A 169 -25.61 -14.66 3.45
C GLU A 169 -26.51 -15.35 4.48
N ILE A 170 -27.76 -15.65 4.13
CA ILE A 170 -28.70 -16.37 5.01
C ILE A 170 -28.21 -17.79 5.31
N ASN A 171 -27.59 -18.49 4.36
CA ASN A 171 -26.98 -19.79 4.62
C ASN A 171 -25.81 -19.70 5.61
N VAL A 172 -24.99 -18.64 5.50
CA VAL A 172 -23.94 -18.35 6.48
C VAL A 172 -24.53 -18.09 7.86
N LEU A 173 -25.60 -17.28 7.96
CA LEU A 173 -26.30 -17.02 9.24
C LEU A 173 -26.86 -18.30 9.87
N LYS A 174 -27.52 -19.17 9.08
CA LYS A 174 -28.04 -20.46 9.55
C LYS A 174 -26.93 -21.35 10.10
N SER A 175 -25.79 -21.37 9.42
CA SER A 175 -24.62 -22.14 9.87
C SER A 175 -24.05 -21.58 11.18
N TYR A 176 -23.96 -20.25 11.29
CA TYR A 176 -23.50 -19.57 12.50
C TYR A 176 -24.43 -19.81 13.70
N ILE A 177 -25.74 -19.64 13.51
CA ILE A 177 -26.76 -19.84 14.56
C ILE A 177 -26.73 -21.27 15.09
N GLU A 178 -26.58 -22.27 14.22
CA GLU A 178 -26.53 -23.67 14.64
C GLU A 178 -25.27 -23.97 15.47
N LEU A 179 -24.12 -23.39 15.12
CA LEU A 179 -22.90 -23.51 15.93
C LEU A 179 -23.07 -22.86 17.30
N GLU A 180 -23.69 -21.68 17.35
CA GLU A 180 -24.01 -20.97 18.60
C GLU A 180 -25.04 -21.72 19.46
N ARG A 181 -26.04 -22.34 18.84
CA ARG A 181 -27.04 -23.17 19.53
C ARG A 181 -26.41 -24.37 20.21
N ILE A 182 -25.48 -25.04 19.55
CA ILE A 182 -24.74 -26.16 20.14
C ILE A 182 -23.88 -25.66 21.31
N ARG A 183 -23.27 -24.47 21.18
CA ARG A 183 -22.44 -23.89 22.24
C ARG A 183 -23.24 -23.54 23.49
N LEU A 184 -24.46 -23.04 23.33
CA LEU A 184 -25.30 -22.56 24.41
C LEU A 184 -26.27 -23.64 24.94
N GLU A 185 -26.21 -24.85 24.39
CA GLU A 185 -27.04 -26.00 24.76
C GLU A 185 -28.52 -25.63 24.93
N ASP A 186 -29.14 -26.00 26.05
CA ASP A 186 -30.57 -25.81 26.34
C ASP A 186 -30.88 -24.46 27.02
N ASP A 187 -29.87 -23.61 27.30
CA ASP A 187 -30.04 -22.35 28.04
C ASP A 187 -30.49 -21.17 27.15
N LEU A 188 -30.82 -21.42 25.88
CA LEU A 188 -31.20 -20.40 24.91
C LEU A 188 -32.49 -20.76 24.17
N GLU A 189 -33.52 -19.92 24.35
CA GLU A 189 -34.70 -19.92 23.49
C GLU A 189 -34.40 -19.09 22.23
N LEU A 190 -34.27 -19.76 21.07
CA LEU A 190 -33.92 -19.13 19.80
C LEU A 190 -34.98 -19.42 18.73
N THR A 191 -35.47 -18.38 18.07
CA THR A 191 -36.35 -18.46 16.89
C THR A 191 -35.72 -17.69 15.74
N PHE A 192 -35.54 -18.35 14.59
CA PHE A 192 -35.02 -17.75 13.37
C PHE A 192 -35.99 -18.03 12.21
N GLU A 193 -36.55 -16.98 11.63
CA GLU A 193 -37.48 -17.06 10.50
C GLU A 193 -36.96 -16.24 9.32
N ASP A 194 -36.82 -16.87 8.15
CA ASP A 194 -36.37 -16.25 6.91
C ASP A 194 -37.52 -16.08 5.90
N HIS A 195 -38.20 -14.94 5.94
CA HIS A 195 -39.29 -14.60 5.02
C HIS A 195 -38.77 -13.98 3.72
N ILE A 196 -38.00 -14.75 2.94
CA ILE A 196 -37.39 -14.27 1.69
C ILE A 196 -38.36 -14.48 0.52
N PRO A 197 -38.79 -13.42 -0.20
CA PRO A 197 -39.65 -13.57 -1.37
C PRO A 197 -38.97 -14.42 -2.46
N ALA A 198 -39.75 -15.32 -3.08
CA ALA A 198 -39.28 -16.11 -4.22
C ALA A 198 -38.84 -15.19 -5.37
N GLY A 199 -37.61 -15.37 -5.85
CA GLY A 199 -37.02 -14.55 -6.91
C GLY A 199 -36.27 -13.30 -6.44
N SER A 200 -36.08 -13.11 -5.13
CA SER A 200 -35.17 -12.06 -4.63
C SER A 200 -33.72 -12.40 -4.97
N ASP A 201 -33.10 -11.61 -5.84
CA ASP A 201 -31.67 -11.70 -6.22
C ASP A 201 -30.88 -10.48 -5.69
N GLN A 202 -31.21 -10.05 -4.48
CA GLN A 202 -30.53 -8.93 -3.84
C GLN A 202 -29.08 -9.31 -3.53
N GLN A 203 -28.19 -8.38 -3.87
CA GLN A 203 -26.75 -8.47 -3.64
C GLN A 203 -26.38 -7.52 -2.50
N LEU A 204 -25.60 -8.01 -1.55
CA LEU A 204 -25.15 -7.26 -0.36
C LEU A 204 -23.64 -7.45 -0.15
N ALA A 205 -23.05 -6.57 0.65
CA ALA A 205 -21.70 -6.79 1.12
C ALA A 205 -21.65 -8.11 1.94
N PRO A 206 -20.62 -8.95 1.74
CA PRO A 206 -20.48 -10.20 2.47
C PRO A 206 -20.30 -9.95 3.96
N LEU A 207 -20.82 -10.86 4.80
CA LEU A 207 -20.72 -10.80 6.26
C LEU A 207 -21.36 -9.53 6.88
N LEU A 208 -22.23 -8.83 6.15
CA LEU A 208 -22.93 -7.66 6.68
C LEU A 208 -23.92 -8.05 7.79
N LEU A 209 -24.62 -9.18 7.62
CA LEU A 209 -25.70 -9.56 8.54
C LEU A 209 -25.19 -10.29 9.78
N ILE A 210 -24.03 -10.95 9.69
CA ILE A 210 -23.48 -11.76 10.78
C ILE A 210 -23.18 -10.92 12.03
N VAL A 211 -22.81 -9.64 11.86
CA VAL A 211 -22.52 -8.70 12.96
C VAL A 211 -23.74 -8.49 13.86
N PHE A 212 -24.94 -8.45 13.30
CA PHE A 212 -26.18 -8.29 14.08
C PHE A 212 -26.49 -9.54 14.89
N ILE A 213 -26.32 -10.71 14.28
CA ILE A 213 -26.54 -11.99 14.95
C ILE A 213 -25.50 -12.20 16.06
N GLU A 214 -24.23 -11.92 15.79
CA GLU A 214 -23.16 -11.97 16.79
C GLU A 214 -23.46 -11.04 17.98
N ASN A 215 -23.91 -9.81 17.71
CA ASN A 215 -24.31 -8.88 18.77
C ASN A 215 -25.52 -9.39 19.56
N ALA A 216 -26.49 -10.05 18.92
CA ALA A 216 -27.63 -10.65 19.61
C ALA A 216 -27.19 -11.73 20.60
N PHE A 217 -26.24 -12.60 20.21
CA PHE A 217 -25.68 -13.62 21.10
C PHE A 217 -24.78 -13.03 22.20
N LYS A 218 -24.01 -11.97 21.92
CA LYS A 218 -23.16 -11.30 22.93
C LYS A 218 -23.96 -10.60 24.02
N HIS A 219 -25.12 -10.07 23.66
CA HIS A 219 -25.97 -9.28 24.57
C HIS A 219 -27.22 -10.01 25.02
N SER A 220 -27.40 -11.28 24.66
CA SER A 220 -28.47 -12.11 25.23
C SER A 220 -28.22 -12.26 26.73
N LYS A 221 -29.25 -11.97 27.53
CA LYS A 221 -29.21 -12.25 28.97
C LYS A 221 -29.57 -13.71 29.15
N PHE A 222 -28.72 -14.49 29.82
CA PHE A 222 -29.08 -15.81 30.29
C PHE A 222 -30.34 -15.68 31.16
N ILE A 223 -31.43 -16.32 30.76
CA ILE A 223 -32.61 -16.45 31.62
C ILE A 223 -32.24 -17.54 32.62
N THR A 224 -31.71 -17.16 33.79
CA THR A 224 -31.56 -18.10 34.88
C THR A 224 -32.97 -18.48 35.35
N SER A 225 -33.44 -19.65 34.96
CA SER A 225 -34.64 -20.26 35.52
C SER A 225 -34.36 -20.59 36.98
N GLY A 226 -34.95 -19.80 37.88
CA GLY A 226 -35.10 -20.11 39.30
C GLY A 226 -36.33 -20.98 39.55
#